data_AF-A0A2V5IXE8-F1
#
_entry.id   AF-A0A2V5IXE8-F1
#
_cell.length_a   1.000
_cell.length_b   1.000
_cell.length_c   1.000
_cell.angle_alpha   90.00
_cell.angle_beta   90.00
_cell.angle_gamma   90.00
#
_symmetry.space_group_name_H-M   'P 1'
#
loop_
_entity.id
_entity.type
_entity.pdbx_description
1 polymer ?
#
loop_
_entity_poly.entity_id
_entity_poly.type
_entity_poly.pdbx_seq_one_letter_code
_entity_poly.pdbx_strand_id
1 'polypeptide(L)'
;MSTSSSMGEAVPEGLSHSTEPGVRCMYCFEECNRVWILECGHQVCGDCARTMIHISAATESRSGPQCCGLAVTEQLIRFLLDDDDEYRLYQDRVLERTIERPIYCAVPSCSSFIAPRNIEGDYACCPNCGTKTHVPCRAIAHPGQCREDRALGATLKLAKAKRWRRCYWCQTMVEHARYGCKVVTCHCGKNFCYCCGAPISAESCSCIGWPLEKEQFRSHLGRYVLLPLLSPIAYLYRKLEARSH
;
A
#
# COMPACT_ATOMS: atom_id res chain seq x y z
N MET A 1 -40.21 17.46 27.20
CA MET A 1 -40.01 17.86 25.79
C MET A 1 -38.72 18.65 25.74
N SER A 2 -37.65 18.04 25.25
CA SER A 2 -36.34 18.70 25.11
C SER A 2 -35.74 18.20 23.82
N THR A 3 -36.02 18.91 22.74
CA THR A 3 -35.42 18.71 21.42
C THR A 3 -34.05 19.37 21.42
N SER A 4 -32.99 18.57 21.47
CA SER A 4 -31.63 19.04 21.22
C SER A 4 -31.42 19.14 19.71
N SER A 5 -31.45 20.36 19.18
CA SER A 5 -31.04 20.70 17.81
C SER A 5 -29.55 20.41 17.63
N SER A 6 -29.19 19.45 16.77
CA SER A 6 -27.82 19.34 16.27
C SER A 6 -27.62 20.42 15.20
N MET A 7 -26.73 21.39 15.45
CA MET A 7 -26.31 22.33 14.42
C MET A 7 -25.63 21.56 13.30
N GLY A 8 -26.13 21.71 12.07
CA GLY A 8 -25.56 21.10 10.89
C GLY A 8 -24.20 21.71 10.59
N GLU A 9 -23.17 20.87 10.58
CA GLU A 9 -21.82 21.25 10.22
C GLU A 9 -21.78 21.74 8.77
N ALA A 10 -21.26 22.94 8.54
CA ALA A 10 -21.23 23.55 7.22
C ALA A 10 -20.33 22.73 6.28
N VAL A 11 -20.89 22.29 5.15
CA VAL A 11 -20.15 21.52 4.15
C VAL A 11 -19.27 22.47 3.30
N PRO A 12 -17.96 22.20 3.15
CA PRO A 12 -17.07 22.98 2.29
C PRO A 12 -17.55 23.03 0.84
N GLU A 13 -17.30 24.16 0.17
CA GLU A 13 -17.51 24.30 -1.27
C GLU A 13 -16.73 23.23 -2.05
N GLY A 14 -17.37 22.60 -3.03
CA GLY A 14 -16.77 21.56 -3.89
C GLY A 14 -17.06 20.12 -3.48
N LEU A 15 -17.67 19.87 -2.31
CA LEU A 15 -18.09 18.53 -1.92
C LEU A 15 -19.54 18.22 -2.33
N SER A 16 -19.68 17.34 -3.32
CA SER A 16 -20.97 16.83 -3.78
C SER A 16 -21.61 15.90 -2.74
N HIS A 17 -22.81 16.25 -2.28
CA HIS A 17 -23.57 15.47 -1.30
C HIS A 17 -25.08 15.56 -1.56
N SER A 18 -25.83 14.62 -0.99
CA SER A 18 -27.30 14.64 -0.99
C SER A 18 -27.81 14.43 0.44
N THR A 19 -28.86 15.18 0.79
CA THR A 19 -29.63 15.03 2.03
C THR A 19 -31.10 14.73 1.74
N GLU A 20 -31.41 14.26 0.52
CA GLU A 20 -32.77 13.90 0.14
C GLU A 20 -33.27 12.70 0.97
N PRO A 21 -34.56 12.69 1.36
CA PRO A 21 -35.14 11.54 2.06
C PRO A 21 -35.05 10.26 1.23
N GLY A 22 -34.81 9.12 1.89
CA GLY A 22 -34.78 7.80 1.24
C GLY A 22 -33.53 7.52 0.39
N VAL A 23 -32.50 8.37 0.47
CA VAL A 23 -31.23 8.12 -0.20
C VAL A 23 -30.47 6.98 0.50
N ARG A 24 -30.02 6.00 -0.28
CA ARG A 24 -29.35 4.80 0.22
C ARG A 24 -27.85 4.79 -0.06
N CYS A 25 -27.08 4.39 0.95
CA CYS A 25 -25.64 4.18 0.82
C CYS A 25 -25.34 2.92 0.00
N MET A 26 -24.36 2.98 -0.91
CA MET A 26 -23.98 1.83 -1.74
C MET A 26 -23.30 0.68 -0.95
N TYR A 27 -22.75 0.95 0.24
CA TYR A 27 -21.97 -0.02 1.02
C TYR A 27 -22.78 -0.70 2.11
N CYS A 28 -23.52 0.07 2.93
CA CYS A 28 -24.37 -0.51 3.97
C CYS A 28 -25.81 -0.78 3.51
N PHE A 29 -26.23 -0.24 2.35
CA PHE A 29 -27.60 -0.36 1.82
C PHE A 29 -28.70 0.26 2.68
N GLU A 30 -28.33 1.01 3.72
CA GLU A 30 -29.25 1.71 4.61
C GLU A 30 -29.60 3.10 4.07
N GLU A 31 -30.79 3.58 4.45
CA GLU A 31 -31.20 4.97 4.23
C GLU A 31 -30.39 5.89 5.15
N CYS A 32 -29.82 6.94 4.59
CA CYS A 32 -28.91 7.83 5.30
C CYS A 32 -29.38 9.27 5.17
N ASN A 33 -29.30 10.04 6.26
CA ASN A 33 -29.64 11.46 6.27
C ASN A 33 -28.72 12.30 5.36
N ARG A 34 -27.50 11.81 5.10
CA ARG A 34 -26.52 12.43 4.24
C ARG A 34 -25.66 11.37 3.57
N VAL A 35 -25.48 11.51 2.26
CA VAL A 35 -24.48 10.75 1.48
C VAL A 35 -23.60 11.68 0.68
N TRP A 36 -22.38 11.23 0.42
CA TRP A 36 -21.40 11.89 -0.43
C TRP A 36 -21.43 11.25 -1.81
N ILE A 37 -21.38 12.09 -2.84
CA ILE A 37 -21.33 11.67 -4.24
C ILE A 37 -19.86 11.69 -4.64
N LEU A 38 -19.29 10.52 -4.87
CA LEU A 38 -17.90 10.36 -5.32
C LEU A 38 -17.77 10.75 -6.79
N GLU A 39 -16.53 10.94 -7.28
CA GLU A 39 -16.25 11.26 -8.70
C GLU A 39 -16.81 10.24 -9.70
N CYS A 40 -16.99 8.98 -9.28
CA CYS A 40 -17.63 7.94 -10.10
C CYS A 40 -19.17 8.03 -10.12
N GLY A 41 -19.78 8.96 -9.39
CA GLY A 41 -21.22 9.13 -9.24
C GLY A 41 -21.87 8.27 -8.14
N HIS A 42 -21.12 7.36 -7.51
CA HIS A 42 -21.65 6.54 -6.43
C HIS A 42 -21.88 7.32 -5.13
N GLN A 43 -22.89 6.88 -4.37
CA GLN A 43 -23.34 7.51 -3.13
C GLN A 43 -22.91 6.70 -1.91
N VAL A 44 -22.22 7.34 -0.97
CA VAL A 44 -21.68 6.70 0.24
C VAL A 44 -21.98 7.53 1.48
N CYS A 45 -22.46 6.91 2.55
CA CYS A 45 -22.63 7.61 3.83
C CYS A 45 -21.28 7.92 4.50
N GLY A 46 -21.26 8.87 5.44
CA GLY A 46 -20.04 9.29 6.12
C GLY A 46 -19.29 8.13 6.80
N ASP A 47 -20.00 7.25 7.49
CA ASP A 47 -19.40 6.13 8.23
C ASP A 47 -18.75 5.11 7.29
N CYS A 48 -19.43 4.78 6.20
CA CYS A 48 -18.88 3.87 5.18
C CYS A 48 -17.69 4.51 4.45
N ALA A 49 -17.72 5.81 4.20
CA ALA A 49 -16.59 6.52 3.59
C ALA A 49 -15.38 6.59 4.54
N ARG A 50 -15.57 6.89 5.83
CA ARG A 50 -14.50 6.86 6.84
C ARG A 50 -13.90 5.47 6.96
N THR A 51 -14.74 4.44 6.96
CA THR A 51 -14.29 3.03 6.95
C THR A 51 -13.48 2.70 5.70
N MET A 52 -13.92 3.13 4.53
CA MET A 52 -13.18 2.95 3.26
C MET A 52 -11.79 3.60 3.32
N ILE A 53 -11.70 4.81 3.87
CA ILE A 53 -10.44 5.54 4.04
C ILE A 53 -9.48 4.74 4.94
N HIS A 54 -9.95 4.26 6.09
CA HIS A 54 -9.14 3.46 7.02
C HIS A 54 -8.71 2.12 6.45
N ILE A 55 -9.61 1.40 5.78
CA ILE A 55 -9.29 0.13 5.11
C ILE A 55 -8.21 0.37 4.05
N SER A 56 -8.36 1.41 3.23
CA SER A 56 -7.36 1.76 2.23
C SER A 56 -5.99 2.03 2.87
N ALA A 57 -5.96 2.85 3.94
CA ALA A 57 -4.73 3.14 4.68
C ALA A 57 -4.10 1.89 5.33
N ALA A 58 -4.88 0.85 5.63
CA ALA A 58 -4.41 -0.43 6.16
C ALA A 58 -3.96 -1.42 5.07
N THR A 59 -4.54 -1.39 3.87
CA THR A 59 -4.22 -2.32 2.76
C THR A 59 -2.87 -2.02 2.10
N GLU A 60 -2.16 -3.04 1.61
CA GLU A 60 -0.84 -2.93 0.93
C GLU A 60 -0.82 -2.10 -0.37
N SER A 61 -1.97 -1.59 -0.82
CA SER A 61 -2.07 -0.75 -2.02
C SER A 61 -1.48 0.64 -1.78
N ARG A 62 -0.72 1.15 -2.75
CA ARG A 62 -0.23 2.55 -2.76
C ARG A 62 -1.28 3.55 -3.23
N SER A 63 -2.40 3.07 -3.76
CA SER A 63 -3.32 3.86 -4.58
C SER A 63 -4.32 4.71 -3.80
N GLY A 64 -4.24 4.74 -2.46
CA GLY A 64 -5.19 5.48 -1.62
C GLY A 64 -6.63 4.94 -1.70
N PRO A 65 -7.61 5.61 -1.07
CA PRO A 65 -9.00 5.20 -1.12
C PRO A 65 -9.58 5.48 -2.51
N GLN A 66 -10.25 4.48 -3.09
CA GLN A 66 -10.77 4.54 -4.45
C GLN A 66 -12.17 3.92 -4.55
N CYS A 67 -12.99 4.46 -5.44
CA CYS A 67 -14.23 3.85 -5.90
C CYS A 67 -14.22 3.79 -7.42
N CYS A 68 -14.51 2.61 -7.99
CA CYS A 68 -14.42 2.37 -9.44
C CYS A 68 -13.04 2.71 -10.07
N GLY A 69 -11.97 2.68 -9.28
CA GLY A 69 -10.62 3.08 -9.72
C GLY A 69 -10.37 4.60 -9.73
N LEU A 70 -11.38 5.41 -9.40
CA LEU A 70 -11.24 6.86 -9.18
C LEU A 70 -10.92 7.14 -7.71
N ALA A 71 -9.96 8.02 -7.46
CA ALA A 71 -9.55 8.39 -6.11
C ALA A 71 -10.65 9.16 -5.39
N VAL A 72 -10.80 8.90 -4.09
CA VAL A 72 -11.58 9.78 -3.21
C VAL A 72 -10.78 11.08 -3.03
N THR A 73 -11.46 12.22 -3.13
CA THR A 73 -10.79 13.54 -3.08
C THR A 73 -10.23 13.83 -1.69
N GLU A 74 -9.07 14.50 -1.65
CA GLU A 74 -8.43 14.88 -0.38
C GLU A 74 -9.34 15.79 0.47
N GLN A 75 -10.13 16.64 -0.17
CA GLN A 75 -11.11 17.49 0.51
C GLN A 75 -12.16 16.67 1.25
N LEU A 76 -12.67 15.60 0.64
CA LEU A 76 -13.64 14.72 1.29
C LEU A 76 -12.97 13.93 2.42
N ILE A 77 -11.73 13.49 2.23
CA ILE A 77 -10.96 12.79 3.27
C ILE A 77 -10.73 13.70 4.47
N ARG A 78 -10.26 14.95 4.28
CA ARG A 78 -10.07 15.90 5.39
C ARG A 78 -11.38 16.26 6.08
N PHE A 79 -12.47 16.40 5.32
CA PHE A 79 -13.78 16.69 5.91
C PHE A 79 -14.30 15.52 6.76
N LEU A 80 -14.11 14.28 6.27
CA LEU A 80 -14.56 13.08 6.96
C LEU A 80 -13.63 12.65 8.10
N LEU A 81 -12.34 13.01 8.07
CA LEU A 81 -11.39 12.86 9.16
C LEU A 81 -11.25 14.24 9.82
N ASP A 82 -12.31 14.66 10.50
CA ASP A 82 -12.45 15.96 11.14
C ASP A 82 -11.43 16.19 12.26
N ASP A 83 -11.15 15.14 13.03
CA ASP A 83 -10.09 15.09 14.04
C ASP A 83 -8.68 15.20 13.42
N ASP A 84 -7.92 16.20 13.86
CA ASP A 84 -6.58 16.48 13.33
C ASP A 84 -5.58 15.35 13.62
N ASP A 85 -5.75 14.60 14.71
CA ASP A 85 -4.85 13.49 15.05
C ASP A 85 -5.11 12.29 14.13
N GLU A 86 -6.38 11.98 13.86
CA GLU A 86 -6.80 10.94 12.93
C GLU A 86 -6.38 11.25 11.48
N TYR A 87 -6.58 12.49 11.04
CA TYR A 87 -6.15 12.91 9.70
C TYR A 87 -4.62 12.83 9.55
N ARG A 88 -3.85 13.28 10.55
CA ARG A 88 -2.38 13.13 10.53
C ARG A 88 -1.95 11.67 10.50
N LEU A 89 -2.62 10.79 11.24
CA LEU A 89 -2.32 9.36 11.22
C LEU A 89 -2.59 8.75 9.83
N TYR A 90 -3.69 9.15 9.18
CA TYR A 90 -3.96 8.78 7.79
C TYR A 90 -2.84 9.24 6.86
N GLN A 91 -2.44 10.51 6.93
CA GLN A 91 -1.36 11.07 6.12
C GLN A 91 -0.03 10.34 6.34
N ASP A 92 0.31 10.01 7.58
CA ASP A 92 1.52 9.25 7.90
C ASP A 92 1.50 7.85 7.27
N ARG A 93 0.35 7.17 7.26
CA ARG A 93 0.20 5.86 6.59
C ARG A 93 0.31 5.97 5.07
N VAL A 94 -0.24 7.03 4.49
CA VAL A 94 -0.08 7.28 3.04
C VAL A 94 1.39 7.57 2.72
N LEU A 95 2.07 8.39 3.53
CA LEU A 95 3.49 8.70 3.37
C LEU A 95 4.38 7.47 3.51
N GLU A 96 4.14 6.65 4.53
CA GLU A 96 4.85 5.38 4.75
C GLU A 96 4.86 4.49 3.49
N ARG A 97 3.73 4.46 2.76
CA ARG A 97 3.53 3.63 1.57
C ARG A 97 4.09 4.23 0.28
N THR A 98 4.11 5.56 0.19
CA THR A 98 4.48 6.30 -1.01
C THR A 98 5.98 6.63 -1.04
N ILE A 99 6.60 6.81 0.12
CA ILE A 99 8.05 7.05 0.24
C ILE A 99 8.83 5.79 -0.17
N GLU A 100 9.92 5.99 -0.93
CA GLU A 100 10.70 4.89 -1.49
C GLU A 100 11.47 4.09 -0.41
N ARG A 101 11.96 4.79 0.60
CA ARG A 101 12.79 4.23 1.68
C ARG A 101 12.28 4.74 3.04
N PRO A 102 11.10 4.27 3.49
CA PRO A 102 10.56 4.65 4.79
C PRO A 102 11.56 4.30 5.90
N ILE A 103 11.58 5.16 6.92
CA ILE A 103 12.39 4.99 8.11
C ILE A 103 11.48 4.56 9.24
N TYR A 104 11.93 3.58 10.00
CA TYR A 104 11.23 3.01 11.13
C TYR A 104 12.05 3.18 12.40
N CYS A 105 11.38 3.16 13.55
CA CYS A 105 12.05 3.06 14.83
C CYS A 105 12.93 1.79 14.86
N ALA A 106 14.20 1.96 15.21
CA ALA A 106 15.15 0.85 15.30
C ALA A 106 14.89 -0.08 16.50
N VAL A 107 14.01 0.31 17.43
CA VAL A 107 13.58 -0.54 18.56
C VAL A 107 12.59 -1.56 18.04
N PRO A 108 12.89 -2.87 18.06
CA PRO A 108 12.04 -3.90 17.46
C PRO A 108 10.62 -3.95 18.04
N SER A 109 10.47 -3.71 19.35
CA SER A 109 9.17 -3.66 20.02
C SER A 109 8.33 -2.42 19.66
N CYS A 110 8.96 -1.36 19.13
CA CYS A 110 8.27 -0.15 18.68
C CYS A 110 7.98 -0.22 17.18
N SER A 111 9.02 -0.34 16.35
CA SER A 111 8.97 -0.44 14.89
C SER A 111 8.04 0.58 14.18
N SER A 112 7.73 1.70 14.84
CA SER A 112 6.80 2.69 14.31
C SER A 112 7.45 3.45 13.15
N PHE A 113 6.66 3.76 12.11
CA PHE A 113 7.09 4.64 11.03
C PHE A 113 7.49 6.02 11.58
N ILE A 114 8.57 6.59 11.03
CA ILE A 114 9.06 7.92 11.37
C ILE A 114 8.94 8.79 10.11
N ALA A 115 8.01 9.74 10.16
CA ALA A 115 7.77 10.66 9.05
C ALA A 115 9.00 11.57 8.78
N PRO A 116 9.21 12.04 7.54
CA PRO A 116 10.35 12.89 7.19
C PRO A 116 10.50 14.15 8.07
N ARG A 117 9.39 14.70 8.55
CA ARG A 117 9.37 15.86 9.47
C ARG A 117 10.08 15.58 10.81
N ASN A 118 10.27 14.31 11.17
CA ASN A 118 10.96 13.90 12.39
C ASN A 118 12.41 13.46 12.12
N ILE A 119 12.95 13.81 10.96
CA ILE A 119 14.33 13.52 10.56
C ILE A 119 15.14 14.81 10.57
N GLU A 120 16.23 14.80 11.33
CA GLU A 120 17.18 15.90 11.44
C GLU A 120 18.60 15.38 11.17
N GLY A 121 19.18 15.82 10.04
CA GLY A 121 20.46 15.30 9.57
C GLY A 121 20.43 13.78 9.38
N ASP A 122 21.36 13.07 10.03
CA ASP A 122 21.47 11.61 9.95
C ASP A 122 20.60 10.86 10.98
N TYR A 123 19.72 11.55 11.71
CA TYR A 123 18.95 10.94 12.80
C TYR A 123 17.44 11.17 12.64
N ALA A 124 16.67 10.11 12.85
CA ALA A 124 15.21 10.13 12.86
C ALA A 124 14.71 9.90 14.30
N CYS A 125 13.95 10.85 14.85
CA CYS A 125 13.40 10.77 16.20
C CYS A 125 12.03 10.08 16.18
N CYS A 126 11.88 8.95 16.88
CA CYS A 126 10.61 8.25 16.93
C CYS A 126 9.57 9.02 17.78
N PRO A 127 8.40 9.42 17.22
CA PRO A 127 7.39 10.14 17.99
C PRO A 127 6.71 9.27 19.07
N ASN A 128 6.75 7.94 18.92
CA ASN A 128 6.09 7.01 19.86
C ASN A 128 6.94 6.70 21.11
N CYS A 129 8.25 6.49 20.94
CA CYS A 129 9.13 6.09 22.06
C CYS A 129 10.32 7.03 22.30
N GLY A 130 10.47 8.10 21.52
CA GLY A 130 11.57 9.06 21.62
C GLY A 130 12.94 8.55 21.17
N THR A 131 13.07 7.27 20.80
CA THR A 131 14.36 6.70 20.40
C THR A 131 14.79 7.26 19.05
N LYS A 132 16.07 7.63 18.93
CA LYS A 132 16.68 8.07 17.68
C LYS A 132 17.17 6.87 16.86
N THR A 133 16.75 6.78 15.61
CA THR A 133 17.27 5.87 14.60
C THR A 133 18.34 6.60 13.77
N HIS A 134 19.50 5.99 13.56
CA HIS A 134 20.48 6.49 12.59
C HIS A 134 20.01 6.17 11.17
N VAL A 135 19.71 7.18 10.35
CA VAL A 135 19.09 7.04 9.03
C VAL A 135 19.94 6.21 8.04
N PRO A 136 21.27 6.41 7.94
CA PRO A 136 22.11 5.68 6.99
C PRO A 136 22.13 4.17 7.22
N CYS A 137 22.27 3.72 8.48
CA CYS A 137 22.37 2.30 8.81
C CYS A 137 21.08 1.68 9.38
N ARG A 138 20.07 2.51 9.68
CA ARG A 138 18.78 2.11 10.29
C ARG A 138 18.89 1.45 11.67
N ALA A 139 20.03 1.58 12.34
CA ALA A 139 20.23 1.10 13.70
C ALA A 139 19.82 2.17 14.73
N ILE A 140 19.80 1.79 16.01
CA ILE A 140 19.71 2.75 17.11
C ILE A 140 20.88 3.75 16.97
N ALA A 141 20.60 5.03 17.21
CA ALA A 141 21.58 6.11 17.13
C ALA A 141 22.85 5.75 17.89
N HIS A 142 24.00 5.91 17.21
CA HIS A 142 25.31 5.56 17.74
C HIS A 142 26.33 6.62 17.35
N PRO A 143 27.37 6.84 18.18
CA PRO A 143 28.50 7.66 17.78
C PRO A 143 29.39 6.93 16.78
N GLY A 144 30.13 7.69 15.96
CA GLY A 144 31.14 7.15 15.05
C GLY A 144 30.57 6.44 13.81
N GLN A 145 31.44 5.73 13.11
CA GLN A 145 31.12 5.12 11.82
C GLN A 145 30.18 3.92 11.98
N CYS A 146 29.25 3.76 11.03
CA CYS A 146 28.37 2.59 10.96
C CYS A 146 29.18 1.30 11.03
N ARG A 147 28.89 0.44 12.01
CA ARG A 147 29.42 -0.91 12.00
C ARG A 147 28.74 -1.69 10.88
N GLU A 148 29.52 -2.41 10.07
CA GLU A 148 28.96 -3.37 9.13
C GLU A 148 28.10 -4.37 9.90
N ASP A 149 26.84 -4.49 9.49
CA ASP A 149 25.91 -5.43 10.08
C ASP A 149 26.37 -6.85 9.76
N ARG A 150 26.91 -7.55 10.76
CA ARG A 150 27.36 -8.95 10.64
C ARG A 150 26.20 -9.89 10.25
N ALA A 151 24.96 -9.59 10.65
CA ALA A 151 23.78 -10.35 10.29
C ALA A 151 23.38 -10.10 8.83
N LEU A 152 23.53 -8.87 8.34
CA LEU A 152 23.46 -8.58 6.90
C LEU A 152 24.57 -9.34 6.15
N GLY A 153 25.79 -9.41 6.70
CA GLY A 153 26.88 -10.20 6.14
C GLY A 153 26.58 -11.70 6.06
N ALA A 154 25.99 -12.30 7.10
CA ALA A 154 25.57 -13.69 7.10
C ALA A 154 24.42 -13.95 6.11
N THR A 155 23.43 -13.06 6.07
CA THR A 155 22.31 -13.10 5.11
C THR A 155 22.81 -12.97 3.67
N LEU A 156 23.78 -12.10 3.40
CA LEU A 156 24.40 -11.95 2.09
C LEU A 156 25.19 -13.21 1.68
N LYS A 157 25.89 -13.85 2.62
CA LYS A 157 26.58 -15.13 2.38
C LYS A 157 25.58 -16.25 2.06
N LEU A 158 24.51 -16.36 2.84
CA LEU A 158 23.44 -17.33 2.58
C LEU A 158 22.76 -17.06 1.24
N ALA A 159 22.42 -15.81 0.95
CA ALA A 159 21.83 -15.38 -0.32
C ALA A 159 22.75 -15.76 -1.49
N LYS A 160 24.07 -15.55 -1.38
CA LYS A 160 25.04 -15.98 -2.38
C LYS A 160 25.04 -17.51 -2.55
N ALA A 161 25.04 -18.27 -1.46
CA ALA A 161 25.00 -19.73 -1.50
C ALA A 161 23.71 -20.28 -2.13
N LYS A 162 22.56 -19.65 -1.83
CA LYS A 162 21.25 -20.00 -2.37
C LYS A 162 20.93 -19.35 -3.72
N ARG A 163 21.86 -18.54 -4.24
CA ARG A 163 21.68 -17.70 -5.44
C ARG A 163 20.42 -16.82 -5.37
N TRP A 164 20.08 -16.32 -4.19
CA TRP A 164 19.07 -15.28 -4.00
C TRP A 164 19.55 -13.94 -4.54
N ARG A 165 18.64 -13.11 -5.04
CA ARG A 165 18.95 -11.83 -5.67
C ARG A 165 18.27 -10.67 -4.94
N ARG A 166 19.02 -9.59 -4.66
CA ARG A 166 18.43 -8.35 -4.16
C ARG A 166 17.71 -7.61 -5.28
N CYS A 167 16.51 -7.11 -5.00
CA CYS A 167 15.88 -6.09 -5.82
C CYS A 167 16.76 -4.84 -5.86
N TYR A 168 17.02 -4.29 -7.05
CA TYR A 168 17.81 -3.06 -7.21
C TYR A 168 17.18 -1.85 -6.50
N TRP A 169 15.85 -1.87 -6.37
CA TRP A 169 15.08 -0.78 -5.80
C TRP A 169 14.93 -0.91 -4.28
N CYS A 170 14.16 -1.90 -3.81
CA CYS A 170 13.81 -2.01 -2.38
C CYS A 170 14.81 -2.87 -1.57
N GLN A 171 15.87 -3.41 -2.20
CA GLN A 171 16.90 -4.23 -1.57
C GLN A 171 16.41 -5.54 -0.93
N THR A 172 15.12 -5.89 -1.03
CA THR A 172 14.57 -7.16 -0.58
C THR A 172 15.23 -8.33 -1.29
N MET A 173 15.53 -9.41 -0.56
CA MET A 173 16.03 -10.67 -1.13
C MET A 173 14.89 -11.42 -1.82
N VAL A 174 15.11 -11.80 -3.07
CA VAL A 174 14.19 -12.57 -3.90
C VAL A 174 14.81 -13.93 -4.17
N GLU A 175 14.06 -15.00 -3.90
CA GLU A 175 14.44 -16.37 -4.23
C GLU A 175 14.07 -16.72 -5.68
N HIS A 176 14.89 -17.55 -6.35
CA HIS A 176 14.58 -18.09 -7.66
C HIS A 176 13.87 -19.42 -7.50
N ALA A 177 12.72 -19.58 -8.15
CA ALA A 177 12.22 -20.91 -8.40
C ALA A 177 13.22 -21.68 -9.28
N ARG A 178 13.44 -22.98 -9.03
CA ARG A 178 14.42 -23.81 -9.77
C ARG A 178 14.28 -23.77 -11.31
N TYR A 179 13.10 -23.40 -11.82
CA TYR A 179 12.78 -23.23 -13.24
C TYR A 179 12.14 -21.87 -13.54
N GLY A 180 12.46 -20.84 -12.75
CA GLY A 180 11.85 -19.51 -12.86
C GLY A 180 12.38 -18.68 -14.03
N CYS A 181 11.59 -17.72 -14.49
CA CYS A 181 12.05 -16.76 -15.49
C CYS A 181 13.24 -15.93 -14.97
N LYS A 182 14.12 -15.51 -15.88
CA LYS A 182 15.20 -14.55 -15.61
C LYS A 182 14.68 -13.13 -15.36
N VAL A 183 13.46 -12.80 -15.78
CA VAL A 183 12.77 -11.55 -15.41
C VAL A 183 11.89 -11.84 -14.21
N VAL A 184 12.14 -11.14 -13.11
CA VAL A 184 11.36 -11.26 -11.88
C VAL A 184 10.76 -9.92 -11.48
N THR A 185 9.55 -9.97 -10.92
CA THR A 185 8.87 -8.82 -10.32
C THR A 185 9.05 -8.91 -8.81
N CYS A 186 9.63 -7.88 -8.20
CA CYS A 186 9.66 -7.80 -6.75
C CYS A 186 8.25 -7.51 -6.20
N HIS A 187 8.00 -7.80 -4.92
CA HIS A 187 6.77 -7.38 -4.23
C HIS A 187 6.53 -5.86 -4.32
N CYS A 188 7.60 -5.06 -4.44
CA CYS A 188 7.50 -3.61 -4.65
C CYS A 188 7.08 -3.20 -6.09
N GLY A 189 6.76 -4.16 -6.96
CA GLY A 189 6.29 -3.95 -8.33
C GLY A 189 7.38 -3.68 -9.37
N LYS A 190 8.67 -3.58 -8.98
CA LYS A 190 9.77 -3.36 -9.92
C LYS A 190 10.25 -4.66 -10.58
N ASN A 191 10.36 -4.63 -11.90
CA ASN A 191 10.90 -5.72 -12.71
C ASN A 191 12.42 -5.61 -12.85
N PHE A 192 13.13 -6.72 -12.66
CA PHE A 192 14.59 -6.78 -12.79
C PHE A 192 15.08 -8.15 -13.26
N CYS A 193 16.29 -8.19 -13.81
CA CYS A 193 16.93 -9.44 -14.19
C CYS A 193 17.42 -10.19 -12.95
N TYR A 194 16.98 -11.42 -12.75
CA TYR A 194 17.42 -12.27 -11.65
C TYR A 194 18.93 -12.59 -11.71
N CYS A 195 19.48 -12.71 -12.94
CA CYS A 195 20.89 -13.04 -13.15
C CYS A 195 21.83 -11.92 -12.70
N CYS A 196 21.58 -10.66 -13.07
CA CYS A 196 22.48 -9.54 -12.78
C CYS A 196 21.92 -8.51 -11.79
N GLY A 197 20.62 -8.52 -11.51
CA GLY A 197 19.95 -7.55 -10.65
C GLY A 197 19.54 -6.25 -11.35
N ALA A 198 19.89 -6.05 -12.63
CA ALA A 198 19.62 -4.81 -13.34
C ALA A 198 18.12 -4.59 -13.61
N PRO A 199 17.63 -3.32 -13.60
CA PRO A 199 16.27 -3.00 -14.00
C PRO A 199 15.96 -3.49 -15.42
N ILE A 200 14.74 -3.96 -15.65
CA ILE A 200 14.23 -4.22 -17.00
C ILE A 200 13.61 -2.92 -17.52
N SER A 201 14.40 -2.11 -18.23
CA SER A 201 13.92 -0.90 -18.91
C SER A 201 14.66 -0.72 -20.23
N ALA A 202 13.90 -0.84 -21.32
CA ALA A 202 14.14 -0.38 -22.70
C ALA A 202 15.40 -0.83 -23.48
N GLU A 203 16.50 -1.24 -22.87
CA GLU A 203 17.67 -1.75 -23.61
C GLU A 203 18.12 -3.09 -22.99
N SER A 204 18.31 -4.06 -23.86
CA SER A 204 18.38 -5.49 -23.56
C SER A 204 19.40 -5.83 -22.46
N CYS A 205 18.94 -6.54 -21.42
CA CYS A 205 19.88 -7.19 -20.51
C CYS A 205 20.56 -8.36 -21.23
N SER A 206 21.90 -8.35 -21.31
CA SER A 206 22.70 -9.40 -21.96
C SER A 206 22.49 -10.80 -21.36
N CYS A 207 22.02 -10.89 -20.11
CA CYS A 207 21.72 -12.18 -19.46
C CYS A 207 20.49 -12.89 -20.03
N ILE A 208 19.59 -12.15 -20.68
CA ILE A 208 18.26 -12.65 -21.06
C ILE A 208 18.26 -13.22 -22.48
N GLY A 209 19.15 -12.76 -23.36
CA GLY A 209 19.11 -13.13 -24.79
C GLY A 209 17.84 -12.57 -25.43
N TRP A 210 17.99 -11.65 -26.36
CA TRP A 210 16.84 -11.13 -27.10
C TRP A 210 16.64 -11.93 -28.39
N PRO A 211 15.39 -12.13 -28.86
CA PRO A 211 14.16 -11.53 -28.36
C PRO A 211 13.42 -12.38 -27.32
N LEU A 212 12.84 -11.72 -26.31
CA LEU A 212 11.71 -12.31 -25.56
C LEU A 212 10.49 -12.25 -26.50
N GLU A 213 9.92 -13.39 -26.88
CA GLU A 213 8.68 -13.41 -27.67
C GLU A 213 7.61 -12.53 -27.01
N LYS A 214 6.83 -11.79 -27.81
CA LYS A 214 5.86 -10.79 -27.32
C LYS A 214 4.84 -11.36 -26.31
N GLU A 215 4.60 -12.68 -26.34
CA GLU A 215 3.76 -13.41 -25.38
C GLU A 215 4.42 -13.61 -24.00
N GLN A 216 5.75 -13.69 -23.93
CA GLN A 216 6.51 -13.66 -22.67
C GLN A 216 6.52 -12.25 -22.07
N PHE A 217 6.56 -11.20 -22.89
CA PHE A 217 6.48 -9.81 -22.40
C PHE A 217 5.11 -9.48 -21.77
N ARG A 218 4.01 -9.95 -22.38
CA ARG A 218 2.65 -9.79 -21.84
C ARG A 218 2.40 -10.65 -20.59
N SER A 219 2.95 -11.86 -20.51
CA SER A 219 2.85 -12.70 -19.32
C SER A 219 3.79 -12.26 -18.18
N HIS A 220 4.87 -11.52 -18.46
CA HIS A 220 5.75 -10.91 -17.44
C HIS A 220 5.27 -9.58 -16.89
N LEU A 221 4.48 -8.81 -17.64
CA LEU A 221 3.84 -7.58 -17.14
C LEU A 221 2.39 -7.80 -16.65
N GLY A 222 1.78 -8.96 -16.96
CA GLY A 222 0.35 -9.21 -16.78
C GLY A 222 -0.02 -10.49 -16.05
N ARG A 223 0.74 -10.91 -15.03
CA ARG A 223 0.36 -12.10 -14.22
C ARG A 223 0.49 -11.95 -12.69
N TYR A 224 0.29 -10.71 -12.20
CA TYR A 224 -0.16 -10.44 -10.82
C TYR A 224 -1.16 -9.26 -10.74
N VAL A 225 -1.87 -8.97 -11.83
CA VAL A 225 -3.10 -8.16 -11.80
C VAL A 225 -4.11 -8.93 -12.62
N LEU A 226 -5.25 -9.29 -12.01
CA LEU A 226 -6.30 -10.18 -12.51
C LEU A 226 -6.08 -11.69 -12.28
N LEU A 227 -5.97 -12.11 -11.03
CA LEU A 227 -6.99 -13.03 -10.54
C LEU A 227 -7.94 -12.19 -9.68
N PRO A 228 -9.15 -11.83 -10.16
CA PRO A 228 -10.19 -11.49 -9.23
C PRO A 228 -10.29 -12.67 -8.27
N LEU A 229 -10.38 -12.36 -6.99
CA LEU A 229 -10.85 -13.27 -5.96
C LEU A 229 -11.89 -14.18 -6.62
N LEU A 230 -11.61 -15.47 -6.70
CA LEU A 230 -12.67 -16.45 -6.83
C LEU A 230 -13.49 -16.27 -5.56
N SER A 231 -14.48 -15.40 -5.71
CA SER A 231 -15.61 -15.24 -4.82
C SER A 231 -16.06 -16.64 -4.39
N PRO A 232 -16.37 -16.84 -3.09
CA PRO A 232 -16.94 -18.09 -2.58
C PRO A 232 -18.17 -18.60 -3.37
N ILE A 233 -18.77 -17.75 -4.20
CA ILE A 233 -19.93 -18.03 -5.04
C ILE A 233 -19.61 -19.01 -6.18
N ALA A 234 -18.37 -19.05 -6.71
CA ALA A 234 -18.01 -19.96 -7.81
C ALA A 234 -17.83 -21.43 -7.37
N TYR A 235 -17.69 -21.69 -6.07
CA TYR A 235 -17.65 -23.05 -5.51
C TYR A 235 -19.04 -23.68 -5.39
N LEU A 236 -20.10 -22.87 -5.24
CA LEU A 236 -21.46 -23.38 -5.06
C LEU A 236 -22.12 -23.83 -6.37
N TYR A 237 -21.78 -23.22 -7.50
CA TYR A 237 -22.38 -23.61 -8.79
C TYR A 237 -21.85 -24.94 -9.35
N ARG A 238 -20.60 -25.33 -9.02
CA ARG A 238 -20.05 -26.61 -9.51
C ARG A 238 -20.54 -27.84 -8.74
N LYS A 239 -21.32 -27.66 -7.67
CA LYS A 239 -21.88 -28.76 -6.84
C LYS A 239 -23.36 -29.06 -7.14
N LEU A 240 -24.03 -28.23 -7.95
CA LEU A 240 -25.43 -28.45 -8.35
C LEU A 240 -25.56 -29.16 -9.70
N GLU A 241 -24.56 -29.10 -10.58
CA GLU A 241 -24.55 -29.84 -11.86
C GLU A 241 -24.04 -31.29 -11.73
N ALA A 242 -23.51 -31.68 -10.57
CA ALA A 242 -23.08 -33.06 -10.28
C ALA A 242 -24.18 -33.92 -9.62
N ARG A 243 -25.44 -33.47 -9.63
CA ARG A 243 -26.60 -34.22 -9.12
C ARG A 243 -27.70 -34.47 -10.16
N SER A 244 -27.44 -34.20 -11.44
CA SER A 244 -28.38 -34.43 -12.54
C SER A 244 -27.87 -35.41 -13.60
N HIS A 245 -27.03 -36.37 -13.19
CA HIS A 245 -26.75 -37.61 -13.93
C HIS A 245 -26.66 -38.77 -12.95
#